data_AF-A0A7X6TD96-F1
#
_entry.id   AF-A0A7X6TD96-F1
#
_cell.length_a   1.000
_cell.length_b   1.000
_cell.length_c   1.000
_cell.angle_alpha   90.00
_cell.angle_beta   90.00
_cell.angle_gamma   90.00
#
_symmetry.space_group_name_H-M   'P 1'
#
loop_
_entity.id
_entity.type
_entity.pdbx_description
1 polymer ?
#
loop_
_entity_poly.entity_id
_entity_poly.type
_entity_poly.pdbx_seq_one_letter_code
_entity_poly.pdbx_strand_id
1 'polypeptide(L)'
;MRKVSSLVFGLGVFLFFWLVLPYHLRFHEQFQFFRFGTDYFMDTVLHPEGFSFYLGGFITQFFLYPWAGALIIALLLVLMQRLVARISYGVPDRVAGRVPGRVSGSAHVNPLLYPLTLLPSAFVWLLLCNENYMISEVVALLLALWAVNLYQRAGERKSRIAMFYVLQPVLFSWSEEPR
;
A
#
# COMPACT_ATOMS: atom_id res chain seq x y z
N MET A 1 22.43 -6.58 -0.12
CA MET A 1 21.81 -6.42 -1.46
C MET A 1 20.32 -6.07 -1.42
N ARG A 2 19.45 -6.86 -0.76
CA ARG A 2 17.98 -6.63 -0.74
C ARG A 2 17.56 -5.19 -0.34
N LYS A 3 18.05 -4.69 0.80
CA LYS A 3 17.73 -3.34 1.29
C LYS A 3 18.21 -2.23 0.35
N VAL A 4 19.33 -2.45 -0.35
CA VAL A 4 19.94 -1.46 -1.26
C VAL A 4 19.08 -1.32 -2.52
N SER A 5 18.56 -2.42 -3.06
CA SER A 5 17.67 -2.38 -4.23
C SER A 5 16.39 -1.58 -3.98
N SER A 6 15.76 -1.73 -2.81
CA SER A 6 14.59 -0.91 -2.45
C SER A 6 14.93 0.57 -2.24
N LEU A 7 16.13 0.88 -1.74
CA LEU A 7 16.56 2.27 -1.59
C LEU A 7 16.84 2.93 -2.94
N VAL A 8 17.52 2.22 -3.85
CA VAL A 8 17.78 2.71 -5.22
C VAL A 8 16.46 2.94 -5.96
N PHE A 9 15.50 2.01 -5.83
CA PHE A 9 14.16 2.19 -6.39
C PHE A 9 13.44 3.41 -5.81
N GLY A 10 13.38 3.53 -4.49
CA GLY A 10 12.76 4.68 -3.84
C GLY A 10 13.40 6.01 -4.23
N LEU A 11 14.73 6.05 -4.34
CA LEU A 11 15.47 7.23 -4.81
C LEU A 11 15.12 7.56 -6.27
N GLY A 12 14.99 6.55 -7.14
CA GLY A 12 14.56 6.74 -8.52
C GLY A 12 13.16 7.33 -8.64
N VAL A 13 12.19 6.79 -7.90
CA VAL A 13 10.81 7.32 -7.82
C VAL A 13 10.82 8.76 -7.31
N PHE A 14 11.59 9.04 -6.25
CA PHE A 14 11.70 10.36 -5.66
C PHE A 14 12.23 11.39 -6.66
N LEU A 15 13.34 11.09 -7.33
CA LEU A 15 13.92 11.98 -8.34
C LEU A 15 12.99 12.18 -9.53
N PHE A 16 12.26 11.14 -9.93
CA PHE A 16 11.29 11.21 -11.03
C PHE A 16 10.13 12.16 -10.71
N PHE A 17 9.45 12.00 -9.57
CA PHE A 17 8.33 12.86 -9.20
C PHE A 17 8.77 14.28 -8.80
N TRP A 18 9.96 14.44 -8.22
CA TRP A 18 10.50 15.77 -7.95
C TRP A 18 10.81 16.51 -9.26
N LEU A 19 11.65 15.93 -10.13
CA LEU A 19 12.27 16.65 -11.24
C LEU A 19 11.44 16.61 -12.53
N VAL A 20 10.76 15.50 -12.81
CA VAL A 20 10.08 15.26 -14.10
C VAL A 20 8.59 15.58 -14.01
N LEU A 21 7.90 15.19 -12.93
CA LEU A 21 6.45 15.42 -12.75
C LEU A 21 6.07 16.20 -11.46
N PRO A 22 6.68 17.37 -11.15
CA PRO A 22 6.28 18.15 -9.97
C PRO A 22 4.89 18.78 -10.09
N TYR A 23 4.46 19.10 -11.32
CA TYR A 23 3.14 19.71 -11.57
C TYR A 23 2.00 18.73 -11.33
N HIS A 24 2.24 17.44 -11.56
CA HIS A 24 1.26 16.39 -11.33
C HIS A 24 0.87 16.28 -9.85
N LEU A 25 1.84 16.39 -8.95
CA LEU A 25 1.58 16.39 -7.51
C LEU A 25 0.74 17.60 -7.07
N ARG A 26 1.03 18.78 -7.64
CA ARG A 26 0.28 20.00 -7.34
C ARG A 26 -1.14 19.95 -7.89
N PHE A 27 -1.32 19.32 -9.03
CA PHE A 27 -2.63 19.05 -9.60
C PHE A 27 -3.44 18.21 -8.62
N HIS A 28 -2.95 17.04 -8.22
CA HIS A 28 -3.64 16.18 -7.23
C HIS A 28 -4.03 16.90 -5.94
N GLU A 29 -3.17 17.78 -5.43
CA GLU A 29 -3.49 18.59 -4.25
C GLU A 29 -4.63 19.59 -4.49
N GLN A 30 -4.66 20.24 -5.65
CA GLN A 30 -5.70 21.22 -5.99
C GLN A 30 -7.09 20.59 -6.13
N PHE A 31 -7.17 19.33 -6.55
CA PHE A 31 -8.43 18.61 -6.71
C PHE A 31 -8.96 18.01 -5.39
N GLN A 32 -8.15 17.97 -4.33
CA GLN A 32 -8.50 17.28 -3.09
C GLN A 32 -8.59 18.24 -1.90
N PHE A 33 -9.80 18.75 -1.63
CA PHE A 33 -10.06 19.56 -0.44
C PHE A 33 -10.25 18.68 0.81
N PHE A 34 -9.18 18.46 1.56
CA PHE A 34 -9.26 17.76 2.84
C PHE A 34 -9.70 18.70 3.97
N ARG A 35 -10.71 18.28 4.75
CA ARG A 35 -11.24 19.03 5.89
C ARG A 35 -10.90 18.33 7.21
N PHE A 36 -10.29 19.06 8.14
CA PHE A 36 -10.08 18.60 9.51
C PHE A 36 -11.35 18.82 10.34
N GLY A 37 -12.32 17.92 10.22
CA GLY A 37 -13.56 17.96 11.01
C GLY A 37 -14.02 16.56 11.37
N THR A 38 -14.49 16.38 12.61
CA THR A 38 -15.01 15.08 13.07
C THR A 38 -16.22 14.64 12.27
N ASP A 39 -17.08 15.58 11.86
CA ASP A 39 -18.25 15.31 11.02
C ASP A 39 -17.82 14.81 9.65
N TYR A 40 -16.84 15.48 9.03
CA TYR A 40 -16.25 15.04 7.76
C TYR A 40 -15.60 13.65 7.87
N PHE A 41 -14.91 13.36 8.98
CA PHE A 41 -14.32 12.04 9.19
C PHE A 41 -15.39 10.94 9.28
N MET A 42 -16.44 11.15 10.08
CA MET A 42 -17.51 10.16 10.23
C MET A 42 -18.25 9.96 8.91
N ASP A 43 -18.66 11.04 8.24
CA ASP A 43 -19.33 10.95 6.94
C ASP A 43 -18.44 10.22 5.92
N THR A 44 -17.14 10.51 5.90
CA THR A 44 -16.22 9.88 4.95
C THR A 44 -16.01 8.40 5.24
N VAL A 45 -15.74 8.00 6.50
CA VAL A 45 -15.49 6.60 6.87
C VAL A 45 -16.71 5.70 6.69
N LEU A 46 -17.91 6.27 6.72
CA LEU A 46 -19.16 5.54 6.47
C LEU A 46 -19.36 5.15 5.00
N HIS A 47 -18.66 5.80 4.05
CA HIS A 47 -18.74 5.44 2.63
C HIS A 47 -17.82 4.26 2.28
N PRO A 48 -18.15 3.47 1.23
CA PRO A 48 -17.23 2.49 0.66
C PRO A 48 -15.90 3.13 0.30
N GLU A 49 -14.79 2.48 0.70
CA GLU A 49 -13.40 2.99 0.57
C GLU A 49 -13.10 4.27 1.37
N GLY A 50 -14.01 4.67 2.25
CA GLY A 50 -13.97 5.91 3.01
C GLY A 50 -12.71 6.12 3.84
N PHE A 51 -12.24 5.07 4.51
CA PHE A 51 -11.03 5.17 5.35
C PHE A 51 -9.76 5.39 4.52
N SER A 52 -9.60 4.67 3.41
CA SER A 52 -8.49 4.88 2.46
C SER A 52 -8.59 6.22 1.75
N PHE A 53 -9.81 6.67 1.43
CA PHE A 53 -10.06 7.98 0.85
C PHE A 53 -9.70 9.10 1.82
N TYR A 54 -10.10 9.01 3.09
CA TYR A 54 -9.73 9.97 4.13
C TYR A 54 -8.21 10.02 4.33
N LEU A 55 -7.56 8.86 4.43
CA LEU A 55 -6.11 8.82 4.63
C LEU A 55 -5.33 9.27 3.39
N GLY A 56 -5.78 8.92 2.19
CA GLY A 56 -5.26 9.49 0.93
C GLY A 56 -5.46 11.01 0.88
N GLY A 57 -6.66 11.45 1.27
CA GLY A 57 -7.09 12.80 1.63
C GLY A 57 -6.01 13.60 2.33
N PHE A 58 -5.67 13.10 3.51
CA PHE A 58 -4.67 13.68 4.40
C PHE A 58 -3.26 13.67 3.79
N ILE A 59 -2.90 12.61 3.06
CA ILE A 59 -1.57 12.46 2.47
C ILE A 59 -1.35 13.44 1.33
N THR A 60 -2.35 13.67 0.47
CA THR A 60 -2.19 14.60 -0.66
C THR A 60 -1.91 16.01 -0.17
N GLN A 61 -2.37 16.41 1.02
CA GLN A 61 -2.14 17.77 1.57
C GLN A 61 -0.66 18.20 1.56
N PHE A 62 0.25 17.23 1.66
CA PHE A 62 1.68 17.47 1.65
C PHE A 62 2.25 17.68 0.22
N PHE A 63 1.48 17.43 -0.82
CA PHE A 63 1.87 17.54 -2.23
C PHE A 63 1.94 18.99 -2.71
N LEU A 64 1.46 19.94 -1.89
CA LEU A 64 1.75 21.36 -2.04
C LEU A 64 3.25 21.61 -2.26
N TYR A 65 4.09 20.86 -1.52
CA TYR A 65 5.54 20.84 -1.71
C TYR A 65 5.94 19.63 -2.56
N PRO A 66 6.38 19.80 -3.82
CA PRO A 66 6.67 18.68 -4.72
C PRO A 66 7.73 17.71 -4.18
N TRP A 67 8.72 18.23 -3.45
CA TRP A 67 9.73 17.39 -2.81
C TRP A 67 9.16 16.50 -1.71
N ALA A 68 8.17 17.01 -0.95
CA ALA A 68 7.52 16.26 0.12
C ALA A 68 6.57 15.22 -0.47
N GLY A 69 5.78 15.59 -1.48
CA GLY A 69 4.92 14.64 -2.20
C GLY A 69 5.71 13.51 -2.87
N ALA A 70 6.82 13.84 -3.55
CA ALA A 70 7.71 12.84 -4.13
C ALA A 70 8.33 11.91 -3.08
N LEU A 71 8.70 12.44 -1.91
CA LEU A 71 9.22 11.64 -0.79
C LEU A 71 8.15 10.68 -0.26
N ILE A 72 6.93 11.17 -0.08
CA ILE A 72 5.79 10.38 0.40
C ILE A 72 5.50 9.24 -0.58
N ILE A 73 5.39 9.52 -1.88
CA ILE A 73 5.14 8.47 -2.90
C ILE A 73 6.26 7.44 -2.89
N ALA A 74 7.51 7.87 -2.86
CA ALA A 74 8.66 6.97 -2.78
C ALA A 74 8.58 6.07 -1.53
N LEU A 75 8.22 6.62 -0.37
CA LEU A 75 8.04 5.86 0.86
C LEU A 75 6.88 4.87 0.77
N LEU A 76 5.74 5.26 0.20
CA LEU A 76 4.57 4.39 0.01
C LEU A 76 4.91 3.20 -0.92
N LEU A 77 5.55 3.45 -2.06
CA LEU A 77 5.93 2.39 -3.00
C LEU A 77 7.01 1.45 -2.43
N VAL A 78 8.00 1.99 -1.70
CA VAL A 78 9.00 1.17 -1.00
C VAL A 78 8.36 0.35 0.11
N LEU A 79 7.40 0.92 0.85
CA LEU A 79 6.65 0.21 1.88
C LEU A 79 5.84 -0.93 1.26
N MET A 80 5.18 -0.68 0.14
CA MET A 80 4.44 -1.69 -0.62
C MET A 80 5.36 -2.83 -1.07
N GLN A 81 6.49 -2.51 -1.69
CA GLN A 81 7.50 -3.49 -2.11
C GLN A 81 7.97 -4.34 -0.90
N ARG A 82 8.21 -3.70 0.25
CA ARG A 82 8.62 -4.39 1.48
C ARG A 82 7.53 -5.30 2.02
N LEU A 83 6.26 -4.88 2.00
CA LEU A 83 5.13 -5.72 2.41
C LEU A 83 4.99 -6.95 1.51
N VAL A 84 5.05 -6.76 0.18
CA VAL A 84 5.02 -7.88 -0.79
C VAL A 84 6.19 -8.84 -0.58
N ALA A 85 7.40 -8.32 -0.36
CA ALA A 85 8.57 -9.14 -0.06
C ALA A 85 8.44 -9.89 1.28
N ARG A 86 7.84 -9.27 2.30
CA ARG A 86 7.55 -9.91 3.59
C ARG A 86 6.51 -11.01 3.45
N ILE A 87 5.45 -10.79 2.68
CA ILE A 87 4.41 -11.79 2.39
C ILE A 87 4.98 -12.96 1.57
N SER A 88 5.88 -12.67 0.63
CA SER A 88 6.44 -13.69 -0.26
C SER A 88 7.53 -14.55 0.39
N TYR A 89 8.41 -13.92 1.18
CA TYR A 89 9.60 -14.58 1.75
C TYR A 89 9.57 -14.74 3.27
N GLY A 90 8.65 -14.06 3.96
CA GLY A 90 8.55 -14.04 5.42
C GLY A 90 7.44 -14.91 5.99
N VAL A 91 6.88 -15.83 5.19
CA VAL A 91 5.86 -16.79 5.66
C VAL A 91 6.50 -17.71 6.71
N PRO A 92 6.04 -17.70 7.98
CA PRO A 92 6.57 -18.59 8.99
C PRO A 92 6.26 -20.06 8.66
N ASP A 93 7.21 -20.96 8.94
CA ASP A 93 7.17 -22.43 8.66
C ASP A 93 5.85 -23.12 9.10
N ARG A 94 5.09 -22.52 10.02
CA ARG A 94 3.79 -23.02 10.49
C ARG A 94 2.69 -23.04 9.42
N VAL A 95 2.82 -22.27 8.33
CA VAL A 95 1.88 -22.24 7.19
C VAL A 95 2.42 -23.03 5.99
N ALA A 96 3.74 -23.20 5.89
CA ALA A 96 4.40 -23.92 4.78
C ALA A 96 3.99 -25.41 4.70
N GLY A 97 3.59 -26.02 5.82
CA GLY A 97 3.16 -27.42 5.85
C GLY A 97 1.84 -27.75 5.12
N ARG A 98 1.14 -26.78 4.51
CA ARG A 98 -0.19 -27.02 3.89
C ARG A 98 -0.34 -26.63 2.42
N VAL A 99 0.70 -26.10 1.79
CA VAL A 99 0.70 -25.83 0.34
C VAL A 99 1.60 -26.85 -0.35
N PRO A 100 1.04 -27.85 -1.07
CA PRO A 100 1.86 -28.82 -1.80
C PRO A 100 2.64 -28.07 -2.88
N GLY A 101 3.97 -28.15 -2.80
CA GLY A 101 4.91 -27.49 -3.74
C GLY A 101 5.73 -26.32 -3.17
N ARG A 102 5.51 -25.89 -1.92
CA ARG A 102 6.31 -24.81 -1.30
C ARG A 102 7.34 -25.38 -0.32
N VAL A 103 8.59 -25.45 -0.77
CA VAL A 103 9.71 -25.98 0.03
C VAL A 103 9.91 -25.11 1.28
N SER A 104 9.69 -25.73 2.44
CA SER A 104 10.00 -25.22 3.78
C SER A 104 11.49 -24.94 3.92
N GLY A 105 11.84 -23.87 4.64
CA GLY A 105 13.18 -23.66 5.19
C GLY A 105 14.25 -23.29 4.17
N SER A 106 14.80 -22.09 4.30
CA SER A 106 16.19 -21.78 3.90
C SER A 106 16.64 -22.24 2.50
N ALA A 107 15.72 -22.32 1.53
CA ALA A 107 16.09 -22.50 0.13
C ALA A 107 16.76 -21.21 -0.30
N HIS A 108 18.02 -21.31 -0.71
CA HIS A 108 18.84 -20.29 -1.34
C HIS A 108 17.95 -19.31 -2.12
N VAL A 109 17.54 -18.21 -1.48
CA VAL A 109 16.63 -17.27 -2.13
C VAL A 109 17.48 -16.60 -3.17
N ASN A 110 17.36 -17.06 -4.41
CA ASN A 110 18.11 -16.55 -5.54
C ASN A 110 18.05 -15.01 -5.45
N PRO A 111 19.19 -14.32 -5.32
CA PRO A 111 19.23 -12.85 -5.28
C PRO A 111 18.44 -12.24 -6.45
N LEU A 112 18.38 -12.98 -7.56
CA LEU A 112 17.65 -12.69 -8.79
C LEU A 112 16.11 -12.67 -8.67
N LEU A 113 15.50 -13.32 -7.67
CA LEU A 113 14.04 -13.31 -7.50
C LEU A 113 13.54 -12.10 -6.68
N TYR A 114 14.43 -11.47 -5.90
CA TYR A 114 14.10 -10.26 -5.16
C TYR A 114 13.56 -9.10 -6.03
N PRO A 115 14.13 -8.78 -7.21
CA PRO A 115 13.57 -7.75 -8.09
C PRO A 115 12.16 -8.08 -8.61
N LEU A 116 11.71 -9.34 -8.59
CA LEU A 116 10.34 -9.67 -8.99
C LEU A 116 9.29 -9.08 -8.02
N THR A 117 9.67 -8.86 -6.75
CA THR A 117 8.81 -8.16 -5.77
C THR A 117 8.67 -6.67 -6.06
N LEU A 118 9.51 -6.11 -6.93
CA LEU A 118 9.41 -4.73 -7.41
C LEU A 118 8.27 -4.55 -8.40
N LEU A 119 7.88 -5.62 -9.11
CA LEU A 119 6.96 -5.56 -10.23
C LEU A 119 5.61 -4.94 -9.84
N PRO A 120 4.96 -5.31 -8.71
CA PRO A 120 3.73 -4.66 -8.26
C PRO A 120 3.93 -3.17 -7.97
N SER A 121 5.00 -2.79 -7.27
CA SER A 121 5.29 -1.38 -6.96
C SER A 121 5.65 -0.56 -8.21
N ALA A 122 6.30 -1.17 -9.20
CA ALA A 122 6.63 -0.52 -10.47
C ALA A 122 5.39 -0.33 -11.33
N PHE A 123 4.44 -1.28 -11.32
CA PHE A 123 3.16 -1.12 -11.98
C PHE A 123 2.35 0.01 -11.36
N VAL A 124 2.28 0.07 -10.02
CA VAL A 124 1.62 1.19 -9.33
C VAL A 124 2.32 2.51 -9.64
N TRP A 125 3.65 2.56 -9.69
CA TRP A 125 4.37 3.77 -10.14
C TRP A 125 3.92 4.26 -11.53
N LEU A 126 3.76 3.35 -12.50
CA LEU A 126 3.24 3.69 -13.83
C LEU A 126 1.79 4.19 -13.76
N LEU A 127 0.95 3.60 -12.91
CA LEU A 127 -0.43 4.06 -12.70
C LEU A 127 -0.48 5.47 -12.10
N LEU A 128 0.39 5.81 -11.13
CA LEU A 128 0.45 7.17 -10.58
C LEU A 128 0.87 8.22 -11.61
N CYS A 129 1.49 7.83 -12.72
CA CYS A 129 1.77 8.76 -13.81
C CYS A 129 0.49 9.16 -14.57
N ASN A 130 -0.62 8.44 -14.39
CA ASN A 130 -1.93 8.82 -14.89
C ASN A 130 -2.57 9.83 -13.93
N GLU A 131 -3.16 10.88 -14.49
CA GLU A 131 -3.81 11.94 -13.73
C GLU A 131 -5.07 11.48 -12.99
N ASN A 132 -5.73 10.46 -13.53
CA ASN A 132 -6.96 9.93 -12.95
C ASN A 132 -6.72 9.00 -11.75
N TYR A 133 -5.46 8.64 -11.47
CA TYR A 133 -5.13 7.67 -10.43
C TYR A 133 -4.83 8.39 -9.10
N MET A 134 -5.71 8.22 -8.11
CA MET A 134 -5.58 8.91 -6.83
C MET A 134 -4.66 8.18 -5.84
N ILE A 135 -4.06 8.94 -4.92
CA ILE A 135 -3.21 8.38 -3.84
C ILE A 135 -4.02 7.53 -2.85
N SER A 136 -5.33 7.78 -2.73
CA SER A 136 -6.26 6.96 -1.95
C SER A 136 -6.23 5.48 -2.36
N GLU A 137 -6.09 5.18 -3.65
CA GLU A 137 -6.00 3.80 -4.14
C GLU A 137 -4.70 3.11 -3.70
N VAL A 138 -3.58 3.84 -3.72
CA VAL A 138 -2.29 3.34 -3.22
C VAL A 138 -2.39 2.99 -1.73
N VAL A 139 -3.08 3.85 -0.98
CA VAL A 139 -3.35 3.65 0.45
C VAL A 139 -4.25 2.44 0.67
N ALA A 140 -5.33 2.29 -0.11
CA ALA A 140 -6.22 1.13 -0.05
C ALA A 140 -5.45 -0.18 -0.29
N LEU A 141 -4.61 -0.22 -1.33
CA LEU A 141 -3.78 -1.37 -1.66
C LEU A 141 -2.78 -1.68 -0.54
N LEU A 142 -2.18 -0.66 0.08
CA LEU A 142 -1.28 -0.81 1.22
C LEU A 142 -2.01 -1.37 2.44
N LEU A 143 -3.23 -0.90 2.74
CA LEU A 143 -4.06 -1.42 3.82
C LEU A 143 -4.43 -2.89 3.56
N ALA A 144 -4.78 -3.26 2.33
CA ALA A 144 -5.07 -4.63 1.96
C ALA A 144 -3.84 -5.55 2.13
N LEU A 145 -2.66 -5.11 1.67
CA LEU A 145 -1.41 -5.85 1.88
C LEU A 145 -1.05 -5.96 3.36
N TRP A 146 -1.30 -4.91 4.14
CA TRP A 146 -1.07 -4.92 5.57
C TRP A 146 -2.00 -5.91 6.28
N ALA A 147 -3.28 -5.93 5.91
CA ALA A 147 -4.28 -6.89 6.39
C ALA A 147 -3.87 -8.33 6.09
N VAL A 148 -3.39 -8.62 4.87
CA VAL A 148 -2.87 -9.95 4.50
C VAL A 148 -1.65 -10.32 5.35
N ASN A 149 -0.70 -9.40 5.54
CA ASN A 149 0.47 -9.63 6.37
C ASN A 149 0.11 -9.88 7.84
N LEU A 150 -0.90 -9.18 8.38
CA LEU A 150 -1.43 -9.41 9.71
C LEU A 150 -2.10 -10.79 9.83
N TYR A 151 -2.94 -11.14 8.87
CA TYR A 151 -3.59 -12.45 8.81
C TYR A 151 -2.58 -13.61 8.76
N GLN A 152 -1.46 -13.45 8.05
CA GLN A 152 -0.38 -14.44 8.01
C GLN A 152 0.38 -14.56 9.34
N ARG A 153 0.43 -13.50 10.15
CA ARG A 153 1.05 -13.52 11.48
C ARG A 153 0.15 -14.15 12.53
N ALA A 154 -1.16 -14.09 12.36
CA ALA A 154 -2.10 -14.79 13.21
C ALA A 154 -1.89 -16.31 13.04
N GLY A 155 -1.25 -16.95 14.02
CA GLY A 155 -0.93 -18.37 13.95
C GLY A 155 -2.12 -19.28 14.25
N GLU A 156 -3.03 -18.84 15.11
CA GLU A 156 -4.16 -19.65 15.57
C GLU A 156 -5.36 -19.54 14.63
N ARG A 157 -6.06 -20.66 14.39
CA ARG A 157 -7.27 -20.70 13.53
C ARG A 157 -8.34 -19.72 13.99
N LYS A 158 -8.57 -19.59 15.31
CA LYS A 158 -9.56 -18.66 15.88
C LYS A 158 -9.13 -17.21 15.70
N SER A 159 -7.86 -16.89 15.94
CA SER A 159 -7.29 -15.55 15.73
C SER A 159 -7.33 -15.13 14.26
N ARG A 160 -7.02 -16.03 13.31
CA ARG A 160 -7.12 -15.77 11.86
C ARG A 160 -8.54 -15.46 11.41
N ILE A 161 -9.50 -16.23 11.91
CA ILE A 161 -10.92 -16.03 11.60
C ILE A 161 -11.41 -14.72 12.20
N ALA A 162 -11.05 -14.40 13.45
CA ALA A 162 -11.39 -13.13 14.07
C ALA A 162 -10.77 -11.94 13.31
N MET A 163 -9.50 -12.04 12.90
CA MET A 163 -8.84 -11.00 12.12
C MET A 163 -9.50 -10.80 10.76
N PHE A 164 -9.93 -11.88 10.10
CA PHE A 164 -10.66 -11.81 8.83
C PHE A 164 -11.97 -11.03 8.98
N TYR A 165 -12.78 -11.36 9.99
CA TYR A 165 -14.04 -10.65 10.25
C TYR A 165 -13.86 -9.20 10.72
N VAL A 166 -12.73 -8.84 11.34
CA VAL A 166 -12.43 -7.46 11.75
C VAL A 166 -11.85 -6.63 10.60
N LEU A 167 -11.01 -7.22 9.75
CA LEU A 167 -10.37 -6.51 8.64
C LEU A 167 -11.31 -6.34 7.44
N GLN A 168 -12.27 -7.25 7.25
CA GLN A 168 -13.26 -7.17 6.16
C GLN A 168 -14.12 -5.90 6.21
N PRO A 169 -14.70 -5.47 7.35
CA PRO A 169 -15.36 -4.18 7.42
C PRO A 169 -14.37 -3.02 7.30
N VAL A 170 -13.11 -3.12 7.72
CA VAL A 170 -12.16 -2.00 7.55
C VAL A 170 -11.74 -1.79 6.08
N LEU A 171 -11.69 -2.88 5.30
CA LEU A 171 -11.35 -2.84 3.88
C LEU A 171 -12.57 -2.64 2.96
N PHE A 172 -13.76 -3.01 3.44
CA PHE A 172 -14.98 -3.12 2.63
C PHE A 172 -16.21 -2.47 3.28
N SER A 173 -16.07 -1.70 4.36
CA SER A 173 -17.14 -0.85 4.87
C SER A 173 -17.45 0.18 3.79
N TRP A 174 -18.59 0.20 3.11
CA TRP A 174 -19.87 -0.46 3.32
C TRP A 174 -20.54 -0.55 1.93
N SER A 175 -20.82 -1.75 1.40
CA SER A 175 -21.62 -1.93 0.17
C SER A 175 -23.12 -2.05 0.49
N GLU A 176 -23.67 -1.09 1.23
CA GLU A 176 -25.14 -0.94 1.24
C GLU A 176 -25.49 0.31 0.46
N GLU A 177 -25.87 0.07 -0.79
CA GLU A 177 -26.60 1.01 -1.64
C GLU A 177 -27.84 1.52 -0.86
N PRO A 178 -27.96 2.81 -0.53
CA PRO A 178 -29.26 3.35 -0.19
C PRO A 178 -30.11 3.35 -1.47
N ARG A 179 -31.05 2.41 -1.53
CA ARG A 179 -32.13 2.41 -2.53
C ARG A 179 -32.96 3.68 -2.46
#